data_AF-A0A7W2RY21-F1
#
_entry.id   AF-A0A7W2RY21-F1
#
_cell.length_a   1.000
_cell.length_b   1.000
_cell.length_c   1.000
_cell.angle_alpha   90.00
_cell.angle_beta   90.00
_cell.angle_gamma   90.00
#
_symmetry.space_group_name_H-M   'P 1'
#
loop_
_entity.id
_entity.type
_entity.pdbx_description
1 polymer ?
#
loop_
_entity_poly.entity_id
_entity_poly.type
_entity_poly.pdbx_seq_one_letter_code
_entity_poly.pdbx_strand_id
1 'polypeptide(L)'
;MPTIRGQDVGTKKRYAGIVEKKGKSELIFKGLESVRTDWTELAKTFQRELYLKIFNGEPFADYVRSIVAQTSAGQLDHLLVYRKRIRRQLDHYVKNVPPHVKAARLADDINKINNQPLKYQQRGWIEYFITTSGPQAKGYVKAPLDYQFYIDRQLATVADALLPFVGSSFEKLTSDQMNLFQ
;
A
#
# COMPACT_ATOMS: atom_id res chain seq x y z
N MET A 1 9.33 -3.64 19.25
CA MET A 1 8.34 -2.54 19.18
C MET A 1 8.79 -1.61 18.06
N PRO A 2 7.92 -1.21 17.11
CA PRO A 2 8.33 -0.41 15.94
C PRO A 2 8.81 0.98 16.36
N THR A 3 9.86 1.48 15.70
CA THR A 3 10.39 2.83 15.91
C THR A 3 9.69 3.86 15.02
N ILE A 4 9.80 5.14 15.38
CA ILE A 4 9.39 6.24 14.49
C ILE A 4 10.37 6.26 13.32
N ARG A 5 9.87 6.47 12.10
CA ARG A 5 10.70 6.50 10.88
C ARG A 5 11.87 7.48 11.06
N GLY A 6 13.10 6.97 11.05
CA GLY A 6 14.32 7.76 11.19
C GLY A 6 14.67 8.22 12.61
N GLN A 7 14.06 7.65 13.66
CA GLN A 7 14.39 7.95 15.05
C GLN A 7 14.36 6.68 15.91
N ASP A 8 15.29 6.55 16.87
CA ASP A 8 15.31 5.46 17.86
C ASP A 8 14.17 5.54 18.91
N VAL A 9 13.25 6.49 18.76
CA VAL A 9 12.09 6.63 19.65
C VAL A 9 11.02 5.62 19.25
N GLY A 10 10.64 4.75 20.20
CA GLY A 10 9.57 3.78 20.02
C GLY A 10 8.21 4.45 19.75
N THR A 11 7.46 3.93 18.77
CA THR A 11 6.09 4.41 18.50
C THR A 11 5.13 3.99 19.61
N LYS A 12 4.43 4.95 20.23
CA LYS A 12 3.31 4.64 21.12
C LYS A 12 2.14 4.07 20.31
N LYS A 13 1.49 3.02 20.81
CA LYS A 13 0.25 2.39 20.27
C LYS A 13 0.40 1.63 18.94
N ARG A 14 1.60 1.22 18.52
CA ARG A 14 1.80 0.37 17.34
C ARG A 14 2.56 -0.89 17.72
N TYR A 15 1.94 -2.06 17.65
CA TYR A 15 2.57 -3.34 17.97
C TYR A 15 1.94 -4.50 17.20
N ALA A 16 2.73 -5.52 16.94
CA ALA A 16 2.27 -6.84 16.52
C ALA A 16 2.79 -7.89 17.49
N GLY A 17 2.08 -8.99 17.61
CA GLY A 17 2.52 -10.15 18.35
C GLY A 17 1.68 -11.37 18.02
N ILE A 18 2.21 -12.55 18.31
CA ILE A 18 1.46 -13.80 18.28
C ILE A 18 0.80 -13.99 19.64
N VAL A 19 -0.49 -14.28 19.65
CA VAL A 19 -1.23 -14.66 20.86
C VAL A 19 -1.74 -16.07 20.68
N GLU A 20 -1.51 -16.91 21.66
CA GLU A 20 -2.05 -18.25 21.69
C GLU A 20 -3.44 -18.23 22.35
N LYS A 21 -4.46 -18.69 21.61
CA LYS A 21 -5.83 -18.85 22.13
C LYS A 21 -6.33 -20.24 21.82
N LYS A 22 -6.65 -21.00 22.87
CA LYS A 22 -7.23 -22.36 22.74
C LYS A 22 -6.40 -23.28 21.82
N GLY A 23 -5.07 -23.24 21.95
CA GLY A 23 -4.14 -24.03 21.14
C GLY A 23 -3.98 -23.58 19.68
N LYS A 24 -4.46 -22.39 19.33
CA LYS A 24 -4.24 -21.76 18.01
C LYS A 24 -3.46 -20.45 18.17
N SER A 25 -2.37 -20.33 17.43
CA SER A 25 -1.58 -19.09 17.33
C SER A 25 -2.27 -18.10 16.40
N GLU A 26 -2.57 -16.90 16.90
CA GLU A 26 -3.21 -15.80 16.17
C GLU A 26 -2.26 -14.60 16.12
N LEU A 27 -1.97 -14.10 14.91
CA LEU A 27 -1.20 -12.87 14.73
C LEU A 27 -2.10 -11.66 14.93
N ILE A 28 -1.79 -10.83 15.92
CA ILE A 28 -2.54 -9.62 16.25
C ILE A 28 -1.73 -8.39 15.86
N PHE A 29 -2.38 -7.45 15.17
CA PHE A 29 -1.87 -6.12 14.88
C PHE A 29 -2.69 -5.06 15.63
N LYS A 30 -2.01 -4.11 16.29
CA LYS A 30 -2.63 -2.96 16.95
C LYS A 30 -1.91 -1.69 16.54
N GLY A 31 -2.62 -0.76 15.91
CA GLY A 31 -2.06 0.49 15.38
C GLY A 31 -1.00 0.32 14.27
N LEU A 32 -0.77 -0.91 13.81
CA LEU A 32 0.01 -1.22 12.63
C LEU A 32 -0.85 -1.16 11.37
N GLU A 33 -0.16 -1.18 10.26
CA GLU A 33 -0.61 -0.75 8.95
C GLU A 33 -1.71 -1.61 8.32
N SER A 34 -1.95 -2.80 8.86
CA SER A 34 -3.12 -3.64 8.56
C SER A 34 -4.47 -2.99 8.88
N VAL A 35 -4.48 -1.88 9.65
CA VAL A 35 -5.69 -1.14 10.04
C VAL A 35 -5.79 0.24 9.36
N ARG A 36 -4.88 0.57 8.43
CA ARG A 36 -4.85 1.87 7.75
C ARG A 36 -5.70 1.88 6.47
N THR A 37 -6.47 2.96 6.27
CA THR A 37 -7.34 3.11 5.08
C THR A 37 -6.58 3.53 3.83
N ASP A 38 -5.34 3.99 3.98
CA ASP A 38 -4.42 4.33 2.90
C ASP A 38 -3.50 3.16 2.53
N TRP A 39 -3.92 1.92 2.82
CA TRP A 39 -3.17 0.71 2.54
C TRP A 39 -3.93 -0.22 1.60
N THR A 40 -3.19 -0.73 0.63
CA THR A 40 -3.65 -1.70 -0.37
C THR A 40 -3.71 -3.11 0.21
N GLU A 41 -4.43 -4.02 -0.46
CA GLU A 41 -4.41 -5.44 -0.08
C GLU A 41 -3.03 -6.07 -0.28
N LEU A 42 -2.23 -5.54 -1.21
CA LEU A 42 -0.82 -5.91 -1.36
C LEU A 42 -0.07 -5.66 -0.04
N ALA A 43 -0.16 -4.46 0.49
CA ALA A 43 0.55 -4.07 1.70
C ALA A 43 0.12 -4.88 2.93
N LYS A 44 -1.19 -5.12 3.07
CA LYS A 44 -1.76 -5.89 4.18
C LYS A 44 -1.33 -7.35 4.15
N THR A 45 -1.42 -7.98 2.97
CA THR A 45 -0.99 -9.37 2.78
C THR A 45 0.51 -9.49 3.01
N PHE A 46 1.30 -8.59 2.42
CA PHE A 46 2.74 -8.54 2.61
C PHE A 46 3.14 -8.40 4.09
N GLN A 47 2.50 -7.47 4.81
CA GLN A 47 2.73 -7.30 6.24
C GLN A 47 2.41 -8.56 7.02
N ARG A 48 1.25 -9.17 6.80
CA ARG A 48 0.84 -10.36 7.57
C ARG A 48 1.83 -11.49 7.41
N GLU A 49 2.17 -11.84 6.17
CA GLU A 49 3.05 -12.97 5.89
C GLU A 49 4.49 -12.70 6.35
N LEU A 50 5.02 -11.49 6.12
CA LEU A 50 6.37 -11.14 6.58
C LEU A 50 6.50 -11.24 8.11
N TYR A 51 5.49 -10.75 8.84
CA TYR A 51 5.46 -10.85 10.30
C TYR A 51 5.37 -12.30 10.78
N LEU A 52 4.52 -13.13 10.15
CA LEU A 52 4.43 -14.55 10.49
C LEU A 52 5.77 -15.25 10.33
N LYS A 53 6.44 -15.05 9.18
CA LYS A 53 7.74 -15.66 8.91
C LYS A 53 8.78 -15.27 9.94
N ILE A 54 8.88 -13.98 10.24
CA ILE A 54 9.86 -13.47 11.20
C ILE A 54 9.58 -13.97 12.61
N PHE A 55 8.31 -13.96 13.07
CA PHE A 55 7.97 -14.44 14.40
C PHE A 55 8.13 -15.96 14.58
N ASN A 56 7.99 -16.73 13.51
CA ASN A 56 8.23 -18.18 13.51
C ASN A 56 9.71 -18.55 13.28
N GLY A 57 10.59 -17.57 13.05
CA GLY A 57 11.99 -17.83 12.69
C GLY A 57 12.18 -18.46 11.31
N GLU A 58 11.20 -18.33 10.42
CA GLU A 58 11.26 -18.85 9.05
C GLU A 58 12.08 -17.95 8.11
N PRO A 59 12.68 -18.52 7.05
CA PRO A 59 13.28 -17.72 5.98
C PRO A 59 12.25 -16.80 5.30
N PHE A 60 12.59 -15.52 5.17
CA PHE A 60 11.72 -14.49 4.59
C PHE A 60 12.30 -13.77 3.37
N ALA A 61 13.61 -13.91 3.10
CA ALA A 61 14.28 -13.17 2.02
C ALA A 61 13.67 -13.46 0.63
N ASP A 62 13.45 -14.74 0.31
CA ASP A 62 12.86 -15.15 -0.97
C ASP A 62 11.40 -14.72 -1.11
N TYR A 63 10.67 -14.69 0.01
CA TYR A 63 9.31 -14.16 0.03
C TYR A 63 9.30 -12.67 -0.36
N VAL A 64 10.18 -11.86 0.24
CA VAL A 64 10.29 -10.43 -0.08
C VAL A 64 10.66 -10.23 -1.56
N ARG A 65 11.70 -10.91 -2.04
CA ARG A 65 12.15 -10.83 -3.45
C ARG A 65 11.06 -11.25 -4.44
N SER A 66 10.34 -12.33 -4.11
CA SER A 66 9.25 -12.84 -4.95
C SER A 66 8.10 -11.84 -5.04
N ILE A 67 7.65 -11.26 -3.93
CA ILE A 67 6.56 -10.27 -3.96
C ILE A 67 6.95 -9.01 -4.73
N VAL A 68 8.20 -8.55 -4.62
CA VAL A 68 8.70 -7.41 -5.41
C VAL A 68 8.71 -7.73 -6.90
N ALA A 69 9.20 -8.90 -7.29
CA ALA A 69 9.21 -9.33 -8.69
C ALA A 69 7.79 -9.47 -9.26
N GLN A 70 6.87 -10.12 -8.54
CA GLN A 70 5.48 -10.29 -8.96
C GLN A 70 4.75 -8.94 -9.08
N THR A 71 5.04 -7.99 -8.18
CA THR A 71 4.50 -6.62 -8.25
C THR A 71 5.02 -5.90 -9.49
N SER A 72 6.33 -5.95 -9.75
CA SER A 72 6.96 -5.32 -10.92
C SER A 72 6.49 -5.92 -12.25
N ALA A 73 6.16 -7.20 -12.25
CA ALA A 73 5.65 -7.92 -13.41
C ALA A 73 4.12 -7.76 -13.63
N GLY A 74 3.43 -6.94 -12.83
CA GLY A 74 1.99 -6.70 -12.95
C GLY A 74 1.11 -7.89 -12.55
N GLN A 75 1.67 -8.91 -11.89
CA GLN A 75 0.94 -10.12 -11.52
C GLN A 75 0.01 -9.90 -10.33
N LEU A 76 0.23 -8.81 -9.59
CA LEU A 76 -0.51 -8.46 -8.37
C LEU A 76 -1.40 -7.21 -8.53
N ASP A 77 -1.71 -6.80 -9.76
CA ASP A 77 -2.48 -5.57 -10.06
C ASP A 77 -3.80 -5.46 -9.29
N HIS A 78 -4.52 -6.58 -9.15
CA HIS A 78 -5.78 -6.64 -8.41
C HIS A 78 -5.65 -6.28 -6.93
N LEU A 79 -4.45 -6.37 -6.36
CA LEU A 79 -4.14 -6.02 -4.97
C LEU A 79 -3.73 -4.55 -4.80
N LEU A 80 -3.51 -3.80 -5.89
CA LEU A 80 -2.98 -2.43 -5.88
C LEU A 80 -4.06 -1.34 -5.71
N VAL A 81 -5.31 -1.73 -5.56
CA VAL A 81 -6.45 -0.81 -5.46
C VAL A 81 -6.41 -0.06 -4.13
N TYR A 82 -6.44 1.27 -4.18
CA TYR A 82 -6.77 2.10 -3.04
C TYR A 82 -8.27 2.34 -2.97
N ARG A 83 -8.83 2.38 -1.75
CA ARG A 83 -10.23 2.76 -1.52
C ARG A 83 -10.32 3.88 -0.49
N LYS A 84 -10.97 5.00 -0.85
CA LYS A 84 -11.09 6.16 0.05
C LYS A 84 -12.45 6.83 -0.06
N ARG A 85 -12.90 7.39 1.07
CA ARG A 85 -14.16 8.14 1.12
C ARG A 85 -13.94 9.61 0.76
N ILE A 86 -14.67 10.09 -0.25
CA ILE A 86 -14.81 11.50 -0.58
C ILE A 86 -15.84 12.09 0.40
N ARG A 87 -15.37 12.96 1.30
CA ARG A 87 -16.15 13.47 2.44
C ARG A 87 -16.80 14.82 2.19
N ARG A 88 -16.33 15.55 1.19
CA ARG A 88 -16.82 16.88 0.78
C ARG A 88 -17.10 16.84 -0.72
N GLN A 89 -17.83 17.82 -1.24
CA GLN A 89 -17.98 17.98 -2.68
C GLN A 89 -16.62 18.23 -3.34
N LEU A 90 -16.45 17.82 -4.60
CA LEU A 90 -15.15 17.83 -5.27
C LEU A 90 -14.58 19.24 -5.45
N ASP A 91 -15.43 20.22 -5.71
CA ASP A 91 -15.11 21.64 -5.85
C ASP A 91 -14.57 22.27 -4.55
N HIS A 92 -15.02 21.82 -3.39
CA HIS A 92 -14.55 22.30 -2.08
C HIS A 92 -13.07 21.95 -1.79
N TYR A 93 -12.46 21.05 -2.56
CA TYR A 93 -11.03 20.74 -2.44
C TYR A 93 -10.18 21.73 -3.24
N VAL A 94 -9.96 22.92 -2.68
CA VAL A 94 -9.26 24.00 -3.40
C VAL A 94 -7.73 23.92 -3.24
N LYS A 95 -7.23 23.65 -2.03
CA LYS A 95 -5.79 23.57 -1.72
C LYS A 95 -5.39 22.14 -1.37
N ASN A 96 -4.21 21.70 -1.81
CA ASN A 96 -3.64 20.37 -1.54
C ASN A 96 -4.60 19.21 -1.89
N VAL A 97 -4.98 19.13 -3.17
CA VAL A 97 -5.93 18.15 -3.69
C VAL A 97 -5.42 16.72 -3.47
N PRO A 98 -6.08 15.90 -2.63
CA PRO A 98 -5.62 14.54 -2.34
C PRO A 98 -5.71 13.61 -3.56
N PRO A 99 -4.95 12.49 -3.59
CA PRO A 99 -4.93 11.58 -4.73
C PRO A 99 -6.31 11.04 -5.16
N HIS A 100 -7.10 10.55 -4.20
CA HIS A 100 -8.47 10.09 -4.45
C HIS A 100 -9.41 11.18 -5.03
N VAL A 101 -9.18 12.46 -4.71
CA VAL A 101 -9.96 13.57 -5.27
C VAL A 101 -9.48 13.89 -6.69
N LYS A 102 -8.16 13.84 -6.96
CA LYS A 102 -7.62 13.97 -8.32
C LYS A 102 -8.16 12.88 -9.25
N ALA A 103 -8.16 11.62 -8.80
CA ALA A 103 -8.73 10.49 -9.53
C ALA A 103 -10.23 10.69 -9.84
N ALA A 104 -11.00 11.17 -8.85
CA ALA A 104 -12.42 11.44 -9.01
C ALA A 104 -12.71 12.53 -10.05
N ARG A 105 -11.96 13.64 -10.00
CA ARG A 105 -12.08 14.73 -10.96
C ARG A 105 -11.79 14.26 -12.38
N LEU A 106 -10.67 13.54 -12.57
CA LEU A 106 -10.30 13.01 -13.89
C LEU A 106 -11.39 12.09 -14.46
N ALA A 107 -11.98 11.23 -13.64
CA ALA A 107 -13.06 10.35 -14.08
C ALA A 107 -14.33 11.12 -14.48
N ASP A 108 -14.71 12.14 -13.72
CA ASP A 108 -15.86 13.00 -14.05
C ASP A 108 -15.59 13.86 -15.29
N ASP A 109 -14.36 14.33 -15.51
CA ASP A 109 -13.96 15.03 -16.74
C ASP A 109 -14.09 14.11 -17.96
N ILE A 110 -13.67 12.85 -17.85
CA ILE A 110 -13.84 11.84 -18.91
C ILE A 110 -15.34 11.60 -19.19
N ASN A 111 -16.16 11.43 -18.15
CA ASN A 111 -17.61 11.26 -18.31
C ASN A 111 -18.23 12.45 -19.03
N LYS A 112 -17.84 13.68 -18.64
CA LYS A 112 -18.33 14.92 -19.27
C LYS A 112 -18.01 14.96 -20.76
N ILE A 113 -16.77 14.63 -21.14
CA ILE A 113 -16.34 14.57 -22.55
C ILE A 113 -17.17 13.54 -23.33
N ASN A 114 -17.51 12.42 -22.71
CA ASN A 114 -18.26 11.33 -23.32
C ASN A 114 -19.80 11.48 -23.19
N ASN A 115 -20.31 12.61 -22.72
CA ASN A 115 -21.75 12.81 -22.41
C ASN A 115 -22.34 11.72 -21.48
N GLN A 116 -21.54 11.21 -20.54
CA GLN A 116 -21.96 10.26 -19.52
C GLN A 116 -22.26 10.96 -18.18
N PRO A 117 -23.12 10.38 -17.32
CA PRO A 117 -23.40 10.92 -16.00
C PRO A 117 -22.14 11.02 -15.13
N LEU A 118 -21.98 12.16 -14.44
CA LEU A 118 -20.92 12.35 -13.44
C LEU A 118 -21.14 11.43 -12.24
N LYS A 119 -20.08 10.83 -11.70
CA LYS A 119 -20.17 9.82 -10.63
C LYS A 119 -19.73 10.33 -9.26
N TYR A 120 -18.84 11.33 -9.20
CA TYR A 120 -18.13 11.64 -7.95
C TYR A 120 -18.43 13.03 -7.37
N GLN A 121 -19.40 13.76 -7.93
CA GLN A 121 -19.79 15.11 -7.48
C GLN A 121 -20.30 15.13 -6.02
N GLN A 122 -20.90 14.03 -5.57
CA GLN A 122 -21.43 13.88 -4.21
C GLN A 122 -20.52 13.03 -3.32
N ARG A 123 -20.76 13.06 -2.01
CA ARG A 123 -20.02 12.25 -1.04
C ARG A 123 -20.15 10.77 -1.39
N GLY A 124 -19.06 10.02 -1.34
CA GLY A 124 -19.07 8.63 -1.76
C GLY A 124 -17.74 7.92 -1.52
N TRP A 125 -17.65 6.68 -1.98
CA TRP A 125 -16.41 5.93 -2.02
C TRP A 125 -15.84 5.96 -3.43
N ILE A 126 -14.51 6.04 -3.53
CA ILE A 126 -13.79 5.87 -4.77
C ILE A 126 -12.74 4.78 -4.60
N GLU A 127 -12.64 3.94 -5.62
CA GLU A 127 -11.53 3.02 -5.84
C GLU A 127 -10.63 3.59 -6.93
N TYR A 128 -9.33 3.60 -6.70
CA TYR A 128 -8.36 4.21 -7.62
C TYR A 128 -7.01 3.52 -7.54
N PHE A 129 -6.21 3.70 -8.58
CA PHE A 129 -4.82 3.26 -8.66
C PHE A 129 -3.89 4.46 -8.73
N ILE A 130 -2.62 4.25 -8.40
CA ILE A 130 -1.55 5.18 -8.72
C ILE A 130 -0.91 4.69 -10.02
N THR A 131 -0.89 5.58 -11.00
CA THR A 131 -0.33 5.34 -12.33
C THR A 131 0.86 6.25 -12.54
N THR A 132 1.64 5.98 -13.58
CA THR A 132 2.75 6.83 -14.04
C THR A 132 2.30 8.26 -14.38
N SER A 133 1.01 8.46 -14.67
CA SER A 133 0.40 9.78 -14.90
C SER A 133 -0.42 10.30 -13.70
N GLY A 134 -0.13 9.78 -12.50
CA GLY A 134 -0.83 10.14 -11.26
C GLY A 134 -2.04 9.23 -10.94
N PRO A 135 -2.88 9.61 -9.96
CA PRO A 135 -3.97 8.77 -9.49
C PRO A 135 -5.13 8.71 -10.47
N GLN A 136 -5.62 7.51 -10.80
CA GLN A 136 -6.73 7.30 -11.75
C GLN A 136 -7.80 6.37 -11.15
N ALA A 137 -9.08 6.71 -11.33
CA ALA A 137 -10.19 5.92 -10.80
C ALA A 137 -10.27 4.55 -11.47
N LYS A 138 -10.63 3.51 -10.71
CA LYS A 138 -10.88 2.17 -11.26
C LYS A 138 -12.00 2.24 -12.31
N GLY A 139 -11.74 1.64 -13.47
CA GLY A 139 -12.62 1.75 -14.66
C GLY A 139 -12.31 2.96 -15.57
N TYR A 140 -11.42 3.86 -15.17
CA TYR A 140 -10.96 5.01 -15.97
C TYR A 140 -9.43 5.06 -16.10
N VAL A 141 -8.76 3.95 -15.79
CA VAL A 141 -7.30 3.84 -15.90
C VAL A 141 -6.91 3.84 -17.38
N LYS A 142 -6.01 4.75 -17.75
CA LYS A 142 -5.47 4.88 -19.11
C LYS A 142 -3.94 4.82 -19.15
N ALA A 143 -3.27 5.15 -18.05
CA ALA A 143 -1.82 5.09 -17.95
C ALA A 143 -1.36 3.79 -17.27
N PRO A 144 -0.14 3.29 -17.57
CA PRO A 144 0.44 2.16 -16.87
C PRO A 144 0.50 2.41 -15.35
N LEU A 145 0.30 1.36 -14.56
CA LEU A 145 0.44 1.44 -13.10
C LEU A 145 1.88 1.78 -12.72
N ASP A 146 2.04 2.58 -11.66
CA ASP A 146 3.37 2.95 -11.16
C ASP A 146 3.84 1.91 -10.14
N TYR A 147 4.39 0.79 -10.62
CA TYR A 147 4.82 -0.31 -9.77
C TYR A 147 5.87 0.10 -8.74
N GLN A 148 6.82 0.96 -9.12
CA GLN A 148 7.85 1.45 -8.21
C GLN A 148 7.23 2.22 -7.04
N PHE A 149 6.21 3.06 -7.31
CA PHE A 149 5.48 3.72 -6.24
C PHE A 149 4.88 2.72 -5.24
N TYR A 150 4.31 1.61 -5.70
CA TYR A 150 3.76 0.59 -4.80
C TYR A 150 4.86 -0.14 -4.02
N ILE A 151 5.97 -0.48 -4.67
CA ILE A 151 7.12 -1.10 -4.00
C ILE A 151 7.63 -0.19 -2.88
N ASP A 152 7.86 1.09 -3.14
CA ASP A 152 8.42 2.02 -2.16
C ASP A 152 7.41 2.38 -1.05
N ARG A 153 6.18 2.71 -1.44
CA ARG A 153 5.17 3.28 -0.52
C ARG A 153 4.34 2.22 0.18
N GLN A 154 4.36 0.97 -0.28
CA GLN A 154 3.64 -0.13 0.36
C GLN A 154 4.64 -1.18 0.88
N LEU A 155 5.41 -1.84 0.02
CA LEU A 155 6.25 -2.96 0.43
C LEU A 155 7.45 -2.53 1.29
N ALA A 156 8.28 -1.60 0.81
CA ALA A 156 9.45 -1.12 1.55
C ALA A 156 9.05 -0.51 2.89
N THR A 157 7.97 0.28 2.90
CA THR A 157 7.43 0.89 4.12
C THR A 157 7.03 -0.15 5.18
N VAL A 158 6.47 -1.31 4.79
CA VAL A 158 6.21 -2.44 5.71
C VAL A 158 7.51 -3.04 6.20
N ALA A 159 8.41 -3.36 5.27
CA ALA A 159 9.62 -4.11 5.55
C ALA A 159 10.56 -3.32 6.46
N ASP A 160 10.75 -2.04 6.21
CA ASP A 160 11.62 -1.16 7.01
C ASP A 160 11.11 -0.97 8.44
N ALA A 161 9.82 -1.20 8.70
CA ALA A 161 9.26 -1.17 10.05
C ALA A 161 9.59 -2.42 10.88
N LEU A 162 10.08 -3.51 10.25
CA LEU A 162 10.30 -4.79 10.89
C LEU A 162 11.73 -5.36 10.69
N LEU A 163 12.27 -5.33 9.48
CA LEU A 163 13.54 -5.95 9.12
C LEU A 163 14.74 -5.48 9.95
N PRO A 164 14.85 -4.21 10.39
CA PRO A 164 15.97 -3.79 11.23
C PRO A 164 16.07 -4.56 12.55
N PHE A 165 14.95 -5.04 13.10
CA PHE A 165 14.93 -5.82 14.35
C PHE A 165 15.50 -7.23 14.21
N VAL A 166 15.67 -7.71 12.97
CA VAL A 166 16.27 -9.02 12.66
C VAL A 166 17.58 -8.87 11.87
N GLY A 167 18.21 -7.68 11.92
CA GLY A 167 19.51 -7.44 11.28
C GLY A 167 19.48 -7.43 9.75
N SER A 168 18.34 -7.07 9.16
CA SER A 168 18.16 -6.96 7.70
C SER A 168 17.59 -5.60 7.31
N SER A 169 17.48 -5.33 6.01
CA SER A 169 16.81 -4.14 5.45
C SER A 169 16.15 -4.48 4.12
N PHE A 170 15.15 -3.70 3.70
CA PHE A 170 14.49 -3.94 2.42
C PHE A 170 15.48 -3.83 1.26
N GLU A 171 16.29 -2.76 1.27
CA GLU A 171 17.34 -2.51 0.28
C GLU A 171 18.34 -3.66 0.15
N LYS A 172 18.78 -4.25 1.29
CA LYS A 172 19.70 -5.40 1.27
C LYS A 172 19.08 -6.62 0.58
N LEU A 173 17.77 -6.79 0.66
CA LEU A 173 17.08 -7.93 0.05
C LEU A 173 16.75 -7.72 -1.43
N THR A 174 16.63 -6.46 -1.89
CA THR A 174 16.17 -6.12 -3.24
C THR A 174 17.22 -5.52 -4.16
N SER A 175 18.37 -5.08 -3.62
CA SER A 175 19.48 -4.48 -4.38
C SER A 175 20.00 -5.37 -5.52
N ASP A 176 20.07 -6.69 -5.33
CA ASP A 176 20.45 -7.63 -6.40
C ASP A 176 19.46 -7.64 -7.58
N GLN A 177 18.18 -7.31 -7.35
CA GLN A 177 17.17 -7.20 -8.42
C GLN A 177 17.14 -5.81 -9.07
N MET A 178 17.45 -4.74 -8.34
CA MET A 178 17.38 -3.37 -8.88
C MET A 178 18.50 -3.06 -9.88
N ASN A 179 19.65 -3.75 -9.78
CA ASN A 179 20.73 -3.66 -10.78
C ASN A 179 20.41 -4.37 -12.11
N LEU A 180 19.34 -5.16 -12.20
CA LEU A 180 18.95 -5.90 -13.41
C LEU A 180 17.98 -5.13 -14.32
N PHE A 181 17.55 -3.93 -13.92
CA PHE A 181 16.59 -3.11 -14.67
C PHE A 181 17.08 -1.67 -14.94
N GLN A 182 18.39 -1.41 -14.84
CA GLN A 182 19.02 -0.18 -15.36
C GLN A 182 19.50 -0.35 -16.79
#